data_AF-A0AAU7XBV3-F1
#
_entry.id   AF-A0AAU7XBV3-F1
#
_cell.length_a   1.000
_cell.length_b   1.000
_cell.length_c   1.000
_cell.angle_alpha   90.00
_cell.angle_beta   90.00
_cell.angle_gamma   90.00
#
_symmetry.space_group_name_H-M   'P 1'
#
loop_
_entity.id
_entity.type
_entity.pdbx_description
1 polymer ?
#
loop_
_entity_poly.entity_id
_entity_poly.type
_entity_poly.pdbx_seq_one_letter_code
_entity_poly.pdbx_strand_id
1 'polypeptide(L)'
;MEEGKPRTDDPGRDLHFAVTAALPKAAPVFHEFASGRGYPKPARSKAAPMFQARILAMAATAAVAAAAQVAPARAQSNDANFCRQYAATAATASEDAIKMNPSCLNPGSGVHGDRKSHFDWCMRTSQQGVEGASVNIRRLASRCTNWLVTPEEYGGYAIIGAGQFEEPYGKTRGWEVSAAYSGRVFMYCVASNNAGDRTVKIGVDQAMPGDGRQWQLAVQLPSKKDWQGRLEIDGREPANGAGADVNGTAVWDWTIAWLNMGQLDALRQGRTAVLGVGKGDFDFSLDGMAAAISKVEECRARKGAASPGGALASAAPSPVPAAPVASDTPGATAGPEPADLVDSIYRSAMEGRDVFDKRTRAQYLSRQLLRLIVEDEQNSARNSEPGKLDYSLLSGGQDQLKIGDLQVTEVSRQQDRVIVRVQFRNIAFTGPAPVETVTYHLQSGDRGWRITNIIYNGQHNLLASLTR
;
A
#
# COMPACT_ATOMS: atom_id res chain seq x y z
N MET A 1 26.37 -51.71 35.77
CA MET A 1 27.44 -52.68 35.49
C MET A 1 26.84 -53.79 34.66
N GLU A 2 27.03 -53.73 33.36
CA GLU A 2 27.44 -54.82 32.46
C GLU A 2 27.26 -54.31 31.01
N GLU A 3 28.35 -54.34 30.27
CA GLU A 3 28.46 -53.93 28.87
C GLU A 3 28.00 -55.07 27.94
N GLY A 4 27.26 -54.73 26.88
CA GLY A 4 26.93 -55.63 25.77
C GLY A 4 27.18 -54.94 24.43
N LYS A 5 28.26 -55.34 23.75
CA LYS A 5 28.73 -54.86 22.45
C LYS A 5 27.86 -55.41 21.28
N PRO A 6 27.80 -54.73 20.11
CA PRO A 6 26.80 -54.99 19.07
C PRO A 6 27.30 -55.93 17.94
N ARG A 7 26.34 -56.47 17.20
CA ARG A 7 26.52 -57.32 16.01
C ARG A 7 26.24 -56.49 14.76
N THR A 8 27.17 -56.51 13.80
CA THR A 8 27.08 -55.88 12.47
C THR A 8 26.58 -56.90 11.45
N ASP A 9 25.54 -56.56 10.70
CA ASP A 9 25.11 -57.27 9.49
C ASP A 9 25.14 -56.29 8.28
N ASP A 10 25.73 -56.78 7.20
CA ASP A 10 25.76 -56.33 5.80
C ASP A 10 24.89 -57.36 4.99
N PRO A 11 24.58 -57.27 3.68
CA PRO A 11 24.65 -56.20 2.66
C PRO A 11 23.36 -56.01 1.83
N GLY A 12 23.35 -54.93 1.04
CA GLY A 12 23.08 -54.92 -0.41
C GLY A 12 21.76 -55.46 -0.97
N ARG A 13 20.95 -54.56 -1.56
CA ARG A 13 20.12 -54.89 -2.74
C ARG A 13 19.73 -53.65 -3.54
N ASP A 14 20.22 -53.63 -4.78
CA ASP A 14 19.73 -52.83 -5.89
C ASP A 14 18.26 -53.16 -6.20
N LEU A 15 17.45 -52.14 -6.51
CA LEU A 15 16.24 -52.29 -7.33
C LEU A 15 15.95 -50.99 -8.08
N HIS A 16 16.22 -51.03 -9.38
CA HIS A 16 15.66 -50.13 -10.38
C HIS A 16 14.13 -50.25 -10.42
N PHE A 17 13.41 -49.13 -10.42
CA PHE A 17 12.04 -49.06 -10.95
C PHE A 17 11.92 -47.89 -11.93
N ALA A 18 11.72 -48.25 -13.19
CA ALA A 18 11.24 -47.38 -14.24
C ALA A 18 9.74 -47.11 -14.01
N VAL A 19 9.32 -45.85 -14.05
CA VAL A 19 7.90 -45.47 -14.11
C VAL A 19 7.63 -44.88 -15.49
N THR A 20 7.00 -45.70 -16.33
CA THR A 20 6.35 -45.34 -17.58
C THR A 20 5.05 -44.58 -17.25
N ALA A 21 4.99 -43.28 -17.55
CA ALA A 21 3.76 -42.50 -17.47
C ALA A 21 3.11 -42.43 -18.86
N ALA A 22 1.96 -43.10 -19.00
CA ALA A 22 1.09 -43.00 -20.17
C ALA A 22 0.22 -41.73 -20.08
N LEU A 23 0.31 -40.88 -21.10
CA LEU A 23 -0.56 -39.72 -21.32
C LEU A 23 -1.84 -40.14 -22.07
N PRO A 24 -3.05 -39.78 -21.61
CA PRO A 24 -4.23 -39.86 -22.46
C PRO A 24 -4.34 -38.62 -23.36
N LYS A 25 -4.45 -38.88 -24.67
CA LYS A 25 -4.84 -37.91 -25.71
C LYS A 25 -6.28 -37.45 -25.47
N ALA A 26 -6.48 -36.14 -25.29
CA ALA A 26 -7.80 -35.52 -25.41
C ALA A 26 -8.01 -35.03 -26.85
N ALA A 27 -9.09 -35.51 -27.48
CA ALA A 27 -9.57 -35.03 -28.78
C ALA A 27 -10.46 -33.79 -28.61
N PRO A 28 -10.52 -32.87 -29.60
CA PRO A 28 -11.41 -31.72 -29.55
C PRO A 28 -12.82 -32.11 -30.00
N VAL A 29 -13.83 -31.90 -29.14
CA VAL A 29 -15.24 -31.93 -29.51
C VAL A 29 -15.65 -30.52 -29.93
N PHE A 30 -15.91 -30.36 -31.22
CA PHE A 30 -16.62 -29.20 -31.79
C PHE A 30 -18.10 -29.30 -31.40
N HIS A 31 -18.62 -28.28 -30.72
CA HIS A 31 -20.06 -28.07 -30.61
C HIS A 31 -20.47 -26.87 -31.48
N GLU A 32 -21.18 -27.23 -32.53
CA GLU A 32 -22.01 -26.41 -33.40
C GLU A 32 -23.12 -25.73 -32.58
N PHE A 33 -23.18 -24.39 -32.61
CA PHE A 33 -24.33 -23.64 -32.09
C PHE A 33 -25.04 -22.95 -33.26
N ALA A 34 -26.21 -23.49 -33.57
CA ALA A 34 -27.16 -22.94 -34.52
C ALA A 34 -27.92 -21.74 -33.92
N SER A 35 -27.97 -20.68 -34.73
CA SER A 35 -29.06 -19.72 -34.96
C SER A 35 -30.28 -19.68 -34.02
N GLY A 36 -30.66 -18.45 -33.62
CA GLY A 36 -32.06 -18.01 -33.74
C GLY A 36 -32.69 -17.35 -32.51
N ARG A 37 -32.93 -16.04 -32.64
CA ARG A 37 -33.94 -15.14 -32.00
C ARG A 37 -33.27 -13.77 -31.77
N GLY A 38 -33.59 -12.67 -32.44
CA GLY A 38 -34.88 -12.19 -32.90
C GLY A 38 -35.33 -11.03 -32.00
N TYR A 39 -34.73 -9.84 -32.15
CA TYR A 39 -35.19 -8.62 -31.47
C TYR A 39 -35.68 -7.58 -32.50
N PRO A 40 -36.88 -7.00 -32.30
CA PRO A 40 -37.47 -6.07 -33.27
C PRO A 40 -36.87 -4.66 -33.17
N LYS A 41 -36.68 -4.04 -34.34
CA LYS A 41 -36.39 -2.61 -34.52
C LYS A 41 -37.58 -1.76 -34.08
N PRO A 42 -37.39 -0.65 -33.34
CA PRO A 42 -38.40 0.38 -33.24
C PRO A 42 -38.44 1.26 -34.51
N ALA A 43 -39.67 1.65 -34.83
CA ALA A 43 -40.11 2.28 -36.06
C ALA A 43 -39.61 3.71 -36.25
N ARG A 44 -39.36 4.05 -37.53
CA ARG A 44 -39.33 5.41 -38.07
C ARG A 44 -40.70 6.06 -37.89
N SER A 45 -40.77 7.23 -37.26
CA SER A 45 -41.89 8.16 -37.47
C SER A 45 -41.44 9.28 -38.41
N LYS A 46 -42.25 9.52 -39.43
CA LYS A 46 -42.21 10.68 -40.33
C LYS A 46 -43.47 11.49 -40.05
N ALA A 47 -43.34 12.77 -39.72
CA ALA A 47 -44.29 13.82 -40.11
C ALA A 47 -43.67 15.21 -39.83
N ALA A 48 -43.56 16.01 -40.88
CA ALA A 48 -43.32 17.46 -40.91
C ALA A 48 -44.69 18.21 -40.74
N PRO A 49 -44.86 19.56 -40.88
CA PRO A 49 -43.92 20.59 -41.35
C PRO A 49 -44.02 22.00 -40.69
N MET A 50 -43.20 22.91 -41.22
CA MET A 50 -43.43 24.36 -41.39
C MET A 50 -43.56 25.27 -40.15
N PHE A 51 -42.54 26.11 -39.93
CA PHE A 51 -42.72 27.56 -40.05
C PHE A 51 -41.43 28.21 -40.58
N GLN A 52 -41.59 28.97 -41.66
CA GLN A 52 -40.58 29.86 -42.25
C GLN A 52 -40.39 31.08 -41.35
N ALA A 53 -39.15 31.56 -41.22
CA ALA A 53 -38.85 32.97 -41.40
C ALA A 53 -37.34 33.16 -41.64
N ARG A 54 -37.03 33.77 -42.79
CA ARG A 54 -35.72 34.23 -43.23
C ARG A 54 -35.23 35.38 -42.35
N ILE A 55 -33.93 35.42 -42.02
CA ILE A 55 -33.14 36.67 -42.06
C ILE A 55 -31.74 36.35 -42.59
N LEU A 56 -31.37 37.07 -43.65
CA LEU A 56 -30.02 37.24 -44.20
C LEU A 56 -29.07 37.85 -43.16
N ALA A 57 -27.81 37.44 -43.12
CA ALA A 57 -26.67 38.32 -43.40
C ALA A 57 -25.33 37.68 -43.03
N MET A 58 -24.41 37.72 -44.00
CA MET A 58 -22.98 38.04 -43.87
C MET A 58 -22.27 37.74 -42.53
N ALA A 59 -21.32 36.81 -42.57
CA ALA A 59 -19.89 37.10 -42.43
C ALA A 59 -19.11 35.78 -42.46
N ALA A 60 -18.42 35.54 -43.57
CA ALA A 60 -17.35 34.56 -43.63
C ALA A 60 -16.14 35.15 -42.87
N THR A 61 -16.09 34.92 -41.56
CA THR A 61 -14.87 35.14 -40.78
C THR A 61 -14.15 33.80 -40.68
N ALA A 62 -13.10 33.63 -41.48
CA ALA A 62 -12.18 32.52 -41.36
C ALA A 62 -11.49 32.57 -39.98
N ALA A 63 -12.05 31.86 -39.01
CA ALA A 63 -11.37 31.56 -37.76
C ALA A 63 -10.31 30.50 -38.07
N VAL A 64 -9.10 30.94 -38.40
CA VAL A 64 -7.89 30.11 -38.30
C VAL A 64 -7.73 29.81 -36.82
N ALA A 65 -8.31 28.70 -36.37
CA ALA A 65 -8.04 28.14 -35.06
C ALA A 65 -6.57 27.74 -35.06
N ALA A 66 -5.72 28.61 -34.50
CA ALA A 66 -4.37 28.27 -34.13
C ALA A 66 -4.46 27.14 -33.11
N ALA A 67 -4.35 25.90 -33.60
CA ALA A 67 -4.04 24.75 -32.77
C ALA A 67 -2.64 25.00 -32.20
N ALA A 68 -2.58 25.74 -31.10
CA ALA A 68 -1.41 25.77 -30.24
C ALA A 68 -1.19 24.31 -29.83
N GLN A 69 -0.23 23.67 -30.49
CA GLN A 69 0.25 22.36 -30.11
C GLN A 69 0.73 22.51 -28.67
N VAL A 70 -0.10 22.09 -27.71
CA VAL A 70 0.31 21.98 -26.32
C VAL A 70 1.40 20.93 -26.34
N ALA A 71 2.66 21.40 -26.33
CA ALA A 71 3.81 20.51 -26.24
C ALA A 71 3.54 19.59 -25.04
N PRO A 72 3.65 18.25 -25.21
CA PRO A 72 3.36 17.33 -24.13
C PRO A 72 4.19 17.76 -22.93
N ALA A 73 3.50 18.03 -21.82
CA ALA A 73 4.14 18.44 -20.58
C ALA A 73 5.27 17.44 -20.31
N ARG A 74 6.52 17.92 -20.27
CA ARG A 74 7.67 17.07 -19.97
C ARG A 74 7.36 16.36 -18.66
N ALA A 75 7.28 15.03 -18.71
CA ALA A 75 7.10 14.21 -17.52
C ALA A 75 8.11 14.68 -16.47
N GLN A 76 7.64 15.00 -15.26
CA GLN A 76 8.53 15.36 -14.17
C GLN A 76 9.54 14.21 -14.00
N SER A 77 10.82 14.54 -13.97
CA SER A 77 11.87 13.55 -13.77
C SER A 77 11.66 12.87 -12.41
N ASN A 78 11.68 11.55 -12.38
CA ASN A 78 11.58 10.78 -11.14
C ASN A 78 12.73 11.11 -10.18
N ASP A 79 12.48 10.88 -8.88
CA ASP A 79 13.52 10.98 -7.86
C ASP A 79 14.63 9.94 -8.10
N ALA A 80 15.89 10.35 -7.92
CA ALA A 80 17.03 9.48 -8.19
C ALA A 80 17.11 8.27 -7.24
N ASN A 81 16.61 8.37 -6.00
CA ASN A 81 16.55 7.20 -5.11
C ASN A 81 15.49 6.20 -5.59
N PHE A 82 14.32 6.69 -6.00
CA PHE A 82 13.30 5.86 -6.63
C PHE A 82 13.88 5.10 -7.84
N CYS A 83 14.57 5.79 -8.75
CA CYS A 83 15.16 5.15 -9.93
C CYS A 83 16.28 4.16 -9.61
N ARG A 84 17.11 4.43 -8.58
CA ARG A 84 18.11 3.46 -8.11
C ARG A 84 17.46 2.18 -7.58
N GLN A 85 16.39 2.31 -6.80
CA GLN A 85 15.67 1.17 -6.25
C GLN A 85 14.94 0.36 -7.35
N TYR A 86 14.33 1.04 -8.32
CA TYR A 86 13.74 0.41 -9.50
C TYR A 86 14.79 -0.38 -10.25
N ALA A 87 15.90 0.27 -10.63
CA ALA A 87 16.96 -0.33 -11.42
C ALA A 87 17.58 -1.55 -10.73
N ALA A 88 17.82 -1.46 -9.41
CA ALA A 88 18.31 -2.57 -8.62
C ALA A 88 17.32 -3.76 -8.64
N THR A 89 16.03 -3.51 -8.46
CA THR A 89 14.99 -4.55 -8.43
C THR A 89 14.81 -5.22 -9.80
N ALA A 90 14.65 -4.41 -10.86
CA ALA A 90 14.44 -4.90 -12.22
C ALA A 90 15.65 -5.69 -12.74
N ALA A 91 16.86 -5.18 -12.52
CA ALA A 91 18.09 -5.88 -12.90
C ALA A 91 18.25 -7.19 -12.12
N THR A 92 18.00 -7.20 -10.81
CA THR A 92 18.15 -8.41 -9.98
C THR A 92 17.17 -9.49 -10.41
N ALA A 93 15.89 -9.15 -10.63
CA ALA A 93 14.88 -10.08 -11.15
C ALA A 93 15.29 -10.66 -12.51
N SER A 94 15.81 -9.80 -13.40
CA SER A 94 16.27 -10.21 -14.74
C SER A 94 17.51 -11.11 -14.66
N GLU A 95 18.49 -10.77 -13.84
CA GLU A 95 19.70 -11.57 -13.61
C GLU A 95 19.35 -12.96 -13.08
N ASP A 96 18.43 -13.05 -12.12
CA ASP A 96 18.00 -14.34 -11.57
C ASP A 96 17.31 -15.18 -12.65
N ALA A 97 16.45 -14.57 -13.46
CA ALA A 97 15.80 -15.25 -14.56
C ALA A 97 16.80 -15.73 -15.62
N ILE A 98 17.73 -14.87 -16.05
CA ILE A 98 18.77 -15.20 -17.03
C ILE A 98 19.71 -16.29 -16.48
N LYS A 99 20.04 -16.25 -15.19
CA LYS A 99 20.88 -17.28 -14.56
C LYS A 99 20.20 -18.64 -14.56
N MET A 100 18.89 -18.69 -14.30
CA MET A 100 18.10 -19.94 -14.34
C MET A 100 17.85 -20.42 -15.78
N ASN A 101 17.60 -19.49 -16.69
CA ASN A 101 17.36 -19.75 -18.10
C ASN A 101 17.94 -18.61 -18.97
N PRO A 102 19.11 -18.82 -19.60
CA PRO A 102 19.76 -17.79 -20.41
C PRO A 102 18.92 -17.26 -21.58
N SER A 103 17.92 -18.02 -22.05
CA SER A 103 17.01 -17.56 -23.10
C SER A 103 16.05 -16.45 -22.64
N CYS A 104 15.99 -16.16 -21.34
CA CYS A 104 15.19 -15.06 -20.80
C CYS A 104 15.77 -13.68 -21.15
N LEU A 105 17.03 -13.60 -21.59
CA LEU A 105 17.65 -12.33 -21.97
C LEU A 105 16.88 -11.68 -23.13
N ASN A 106 16.18 -10.59 -22.83
CA ASN A 106 15.43 -9.82 -23.82
C ASN A 106 15.54 -8.31 -23.49
N PRO A 107 16.60 -7.65 -23.99
CA PRO A 107 16.82 -6.23 -23.74
C PRO A 107 15.66 -5.35 -24.18
N GLY A 108 15.00 -5.68 -25.31
CA GLY A 108 13.87 -4.92 -25.84
C GLY A 108 12.62 -4.93 -24.96
N SER A 109 12.49 -5.93 -24.07
CA SER A 109 11.41 -6.00 -23.08
C SER A 109 11.85 -5.64 -21.66
N GLY A 110 13.08 -5.14 -21.49
CA GLY A 110 13.66 -4.78 -20.18
C GLY A 110 14.18 -5.96 -19.37
N VAL A 111 14.19 -7.19 -19.91
CA VAL A 111 14.72 -8.36 -19.19
C VAL A 111 16.24 -8.45 -19.44
N HIS A 112 16.99 -7.64 -18.71
CA HIS A 112 18.45 -7.60 -18.72
C HIS A 112 19.01 -7.14 -17.37
N GLY A 113 20.26 -7.54 -17.06
CA GLY A 113 20.95 -7.19 -15.80
C GLY A 113 21.59 -5.79 -15.76
N ASP A 114 21.53 -5.02 -16.86
CA ASP A 114 22.12 -3.67 -16.89
C ASP A 114 21.33 -2.66 -16.01
N ARG A 115 21.80 -2.48 -14.77
CA ARG A 115 21.27 -1.49 -13.81
C ARG A 115 21.34 -0.06 -14.33
N LYS A 116 22.37 0.31 -15.10
CA LYS A 116 22.52 1.68 -15.60
C LYS A 116 21.45 1.98 -16.63
N SER A 117 21.20 1.05 -17.54
CA SER A 117 20.13 1.19 -18.55
C SER A 117 18.75 1.33 -17.90
N HIS A 118 18.45 0.54 -16.88
CA HIS A 118 17.21 0.70 -16.09
C HIS A 118 17.12 2.07 -15.41
N PHE A 119 18.21 2.55 -14.81
CA PHE A 119 18.25 3.85 -14.15
C PHE A 119 18.04 5.01 -15.15
N ASP A 120 18.79 5.02 -16.25
CA ASP A 120 18.71 6.06 -17.29
C ASP A 120 17.31 6.11 -17.95
N TRP A 121 16.69 4.94 -18.14
CA TRP A 121 15.32 4.85 -18.63
C TRP A 121 14.31 5.39 -17.62
N CYS A 122 14.45 5.03 -16.34
CA CYS A 122 13.60 5.52 -15.25
C CYS A 122 13.66 7.05 -15.10
N MET A 123 14.84 7.66 -15.23
CA MET A 123 14.98 9.12 -15.11
C MET A 123 14.22 9.91 -16.19
N ARG A 124 13.82 9.26 -17.29
CA ARG A 124 13.12 9.89 -18.44
C ARG A 124 11.67 9.42 -18.61
N THR A 125 11.20 8.52 -17.76
CA THR A 125 9.87 7.92 -17.83
C THR A 125 9.04 8.41 -16.64
N SER A 126 7.72 8.57 -16.79
CA SER A 126 6.87 8.91 -15.64
C SER A 126 6.89 7.79 -14.58
N GLN A 127 6.65 8.14 -13.31
CA GLN A 127 6.61 7.17 -12.21
C GLN A 127 5.65 6.00 -12.50
N GLN A 128 4.43 6.29 -12.97
CA GLN A 128 3.44 5.28 -13.36
C GLN A 128 3.98 4.33 -14.45
N GLY A 129 4.71 4.86 -15.44
CA GLY A 129 5.33 4.04 -16.49
C GLY A 129 6.41 3.11 -15.94
N VAL A 130 7.20 3.60 -14.98
CA VAL A 130 8.24 2.80 -14.29
C VAL A 130 7.63 1.69 -13.44
N GLU A 131 6.54 2.00 -12.72
CA GLU A 131 5.78 1.03 -11.93
C GLU A 131 5.23 -0.10 -12.82
N GLY A 132 4.57 0.25 -13.93
CA GLY A 132 4.06 -0.73 -14.90
C GLY A 132 5.17 -1.59 -15.53
N ALA A 133 6.30 -0.97 -15.90
CA ALA A 133 7.44 -1.69 -16.48
C ALA A 133 8.06 -2.69 -15.51
N SER A 134 8.23 -2.32 -14.24
CA SER A 134 8.78 -3.22 -13.22
C SER A 134 7.91 -4.46 -12.98
N VAL A 135 6.59 -4.28 -12.92
CA VAL A 135 5.65 -5.40 -12.82
C VAL A 135 5.76 -6.31 -14.04
N ASN A 136 5.79 -5.71 -15.24
CA ASN A 136 5.93 -6.46 -16.49
C ASN A 136 7.24 -7.26 -16.54
N ILE A 137 8.38 -6.65 -16.20
CA ILE A 137 9.69 -7.32 -16.17
C ILE A 137 9.68 -8.50 -15.22
N ARG A 138 9.15 -8.35 -14.00
CA ARG A 138 9.05 -9.44 -13.02
C ARG A 138 8.12 -10.57 -13.48
N ARG A 139 7.01 -10.26 -14.16
CA ARG A 139 6.13 -11.28 -14.77
C ARG A 139 6.81 -12.01 -15.92
N LEU A 140 7.56 -11.32 -16.76
CA LEU A 140 8.35 -11.95 -17.83
C LEU A 140 9.42 -12.87 -17.26
N ALA A 141 10.15 -12.41 -16.24
CA ALA A 141 11.15 -13.20 -15.51
C ALA A 141 10.54 -14.47 -14.88
N SER A 142 9.39 -14.34 -14.22
CA SER A 142 8.66 -15.48 -13.65
C SER A 142 8.17 -16.47 -14.70
N ARG A 143 7.47 -16.02 -15.74
CA ARG A 143 6.99 -16.89 -16.83
C ARG A 143 8.11 -17.61 -17.58
N CYS A 144 9.27 -16.98 -17.69
CA CYS A 144 10.41 -17.56 -18.40
C CYS A 144 11.13 -18.67 -17.61
N THR A 145 11.01 -18.66 -16.28
CA THR A 145 11.68 -19.64 -15.40
C THR A 145 10.76 -20.68 -14.79
N ASN A 146 9.47 -20.39 -14.61
CA ASN A 146 8.53 -21.17 -13.78
C ASN A 146 8.94 -21.33 -12.30
N TRP A 147 10.04 -20.69 -11.85
CA TRP A 147 10.57 -20.81 -10.49
C TRP A 147 10.43 -19.52 -9.68
N LEU A 148 10.46 -18.36 -10.33
CA LEU A 148 10.25 -17.07 -9.66
C LEU A 148 8.77 -16.79 -9.46
N VAL A 149 8.42 -16.08 -8.39
CA VAL A 149 7.02 -15.76 -8.07
C VAL A 149 6.49 -14.67 -8.99
N THR A 150 5.32 -14.91 -9.59
CA THR A 150 4.62 -13.90 -10.40
C THR A 150 3.97 -12.86 -9.46
N PRO A 151 4.26 -11.56 -9.62
CA PRO A 151 3.54 -10.53 -8.89
C PRO A 151 2.09 -10.41 -9.35
N GLU A 152 1.21 -10.07 -8.42
CA GLU A 152 -0.23 -9.83 -8.60
C GLU A 152 -0.49 -8.68 -9.58
N GLU A 153 -1.76 -8.52 -10.00
CA GLU A 153 -2.20 -7.48 -10.95
C GLU A 153 -1.76 -6.07 -10.55
N TYR A 154 -1.92 -5.72 -9.26
CA TYR A 154 -1.51 -4.44 -8.68
C TYR A 154 0.01 -4.27 -8.50
N GLY A 155 0.80 -5.30 -8.82
CA GLY A 155 2.26 -5.27 -8.82
C GLY A 155 2.94 -5.79 -7.56
N GLY A 156 2.17 -6.09 -6.52
CA GLY A 156 2.66 -6.70 -5.29
C GLY A 156 2.66 -8.21 -5.26
N TYR A 157 2.71 -8.77 -4.06
CA TYR A 157 2.77 -10.21 -3.83
C TYR A 157 1.75 -10.59 -2.77
N ALA A 158 1.02 -11.67 -3.00
CA ALA A 158 0.23 -12.32 -1.97
C ALA A 158 1.16 -12.83 -0.85
N ILE A 159 0.81 -12.57 0.42
CA ILE A 159 1.59 -12.99 1.60
C ILE A 159 1.49 -14.51 1.90
N ILE A 160 1.14 -15.31 0.90
CA ILE A 160 0.92 -16.76 0.98
C ILE A 160 1.94 -17.44 0.07
N GLY A 161 3.12 -17.75 0.63
CA GLY A 161 4.25 -18.34 -0.12
C GLY A 161 4.39 -19.85 0.00
N ALA A 162 3.45 -20.56 0.64
CA ALA A 162 3.55 -21.98 0.96
C ALA A 162 4.88 -22.39 1.65
N GLY A 163 5.53 -21.46 2.36
CA GLY A 163 6.81 -21.68 3.05
C GLY A 163 8.05 -21.77 2.15
N GLN A 164 7.92 -22.17 0.89
CA GLN A 164 9.07 -22.38 -0.02
C GLN A 164 9.91 -21.13 -0.30
N PHE A 165 9.30 -19.94 -0.20
CA PHE A 165 9.96 -18.66 -0.42
C PHE A 165 10.20 -17.88 0.87
N GLU A 166 9.71 -18.38 2.01
CA GLU A 166 9.72 -17.69 3.30
C GLU A 166 10.93 -18.15 4.13
N GLU A 167 11.82 -17.22 4.44
CA GLU A 167 12.95 -17.43 5.35
C GLU A 167 12.59 -16.91 6.76
N PRO A 168 12.95 -17.63 7.84
CA PRO A 168 12.72 -17.17 9.20
C PRO A 168 13.42 -15.83 9.47
N TYR A 169 12.67 -14.83 9.95
CA TYR A 169 13.20 -13.52 10.31
C TYR A 169 13.29 -13.33 11.83
N GLY A 170 12.28 -13.79 12.58
CA GLY A 170 12.28 -13.70 14.04
C GLY A 170 10.96 -14.15 14.66
N LYS A 171 10.84 -14.06 15.99
CA LYS A 171 9.61 -14.37 16.72
C LYS A 171 9.26 -13.24 17.69
N THR A 172 7.97 -13.03 17.95
CA THR A 172 7.50 -12.05 18.94
C THR A 172 6.13 -12.42 19.47
N ARG A 173 5.96 -12.48 20.79
CA ARG A 173 4.66 -12.70 21.46
C ARG A 173 3.83 -13.85 20.85
N GLY A 174 4.46 -14.98 20.53
CA GLY A 174 3.79 -16.15 19.93
C GLY A 174 3.63 -16.12 18.40
N TRP A 175 4.02 -15.02 17.75
CA TRP A 175 4.02 -14.90 16.28
C TRP A 175 5.40 -15.23 15.71
N GLU A 176 5.41 -15.95 14.60
CA GLU A 176 6.61 -16.23 13.79
C GLU A 176 6.62 -15.30 12.60
N VAL A 177 7.70 -14.53 12.43
CA VAL A 177 7.88 -13.58 11.34
C VAL A 177 8.88 -14.15 10.34
N SER A 178 8.51 -14.12 9.08
CA SER A 178 9.31 -14.58 7.95
C SER A 178 9.43 -13.47 6.89
N ALA A 179 10.53 -13.48 6.16
CA ALA A 179 10.76 -12.66 4.98
C ALA A 179 10.66 -13.53 3.73
N ALA A 180 9.94 -13.08 2.70
CA ALA A 180 9.79 -13.83 1.47
C ALA A 180 10.65 -13.27 0.34
N TYR A 181 11.23 -14.18 -0.45
CA TYR A 181 12.11 -13.84 -1.57
C TYR A 181 11.77 -14.64 -2.83
N SER A 182 11.83 -13.97 -3.98
CA SER A 182 11.78 -14.58 -5.30
C SER A 182 13.17 -14.49 -5.93
N GLY A 183 13.97 -15.53 -5.77
CA GLY A 183 15.41 -15.44 -6.04
C GLY A 183 16.06 -14.49 -5.04
N ARG A 184 16.77 -13.47 -5.51
CA ARG A 184 17.38 -12.42 -4.68
C ARG A 184 16.46 -11.20 -4.48
N VAL A 185 15.25 -11.22 -5.02
CA VAL A 185 14.30 -10.11 -4.90
C VAL A 185 13.45 -10.30 -3.66
N PHE A 186 13.56 -9.36 -2.71
CA PHE A 186 12.67 -9.29 -1.54
C PHE A 186 11.22 -8.99 -1.97
N MET A 187 10.27 -9.78 -1.45
CA MET A 187 8.86 -9.72 -1.81
C MET A 187 8.01 -9.10 -0.71
N TYR A 188 8.00 -9.68 0.49
CA TYR A 188 7.15 -9.28 1.61
C TYR A 188 7.72 -9.75 2.94
N CYS A 189 7.18 -9.22 4.04
CA CYS A 189 7.33 -9.81 5.36
C CYS A 189 5.96 -10.21 5.89
N VAL A 190 5.89 -11.36 6.55
CA VAL A 190 4.65 -11.93 7.07
C VAL A 190 4.87 -12.46 8.48
N ALA A 191 3.94 -12.18 9.37
CA ALA A 191 3.82 -12.83 10.66
C ALA A 191 2.72 -13.90 10.58
N SER A 192 2.97 -15.06 11.19
CA SER A 192 2.02 -16.15 11.29
C SER A 192 1.83 -16.57 12.75
N ASN A 193 0.60 -16.96 13.09
CA ASN A 193 0.24 -17.52 14.37
C ASN A 193 -0.88 -18.55 14.20
N ASN A 194 -0.90 -19.55 15.06
CA ASN A 194 -1.97 -20.54 15.11
C ASN A 194 -3.06 -20.02 16.05
N ALA A 195 -4.20 -19.62 15.47
CA ALA A 195 -5.39 -19.22 16.21
C ALA A 195 -6.30 -20.44 16.37
N GLY A 196 -6.04 -21.24 17.41
CA GLY A 196 -6.70 -22.54 17.59
C GLY A 196 -6.14 -23.59 16.63
N ASP A 197 -7.01 -24.18 15.81
CA ASP A 197 -6.68 -25.18 14.80
C ASP A 197 -6.36 -24.59 13.41
N ARG A 198 -6.49 -23.27 13.24
CA ARG A 198 -6.31 -22.57 11.96
C ARG A 198 -5.19 -21.55 12.04
N THR A 199 -4.47 -21.37 10.95
CA THR A 199 -3.39 -20.38 10.87
C THR A 199 -3.92 -19.04 10.36
N VAL A 200 -3.51 -17.96 11.02
CA VAL A 200 -3.70 -16.58 10.57
C VAL A 200 -2.35 -15.99 10.19
N LYS A 201 -2.32 -15.22 9.11
CA LYS A 201 -1.15 -14.49 8.63
C LYS A 201 -1.46 -13.01 8.50
N ILE A 202 -0.54 -12.15 8.93
CA ILE A 202 -0.59 -10.72 8.66
C ILE A 202 0.75 -10.26 8.11
N GLY A 203 0.73 -9.50 7.02
CA GLY A 203 1.94 -9.12 6.34
C GLY A 203 1.78 -7.88 5.50
N VAL A 204 2.91 -7.38 5.02
CA VAL A 204 2.96 -6.26 4.10
C VAL A 204 3.94 -6.59 2.99
N ASP A 205 3.50 -6.34 1.77
CA ASP A 205 4.32 -6.56 0.61
C ASP A 205 5.18 -5.35 0.24
N GLN A 206 6.07 -5.60 -0.70
CA GLN A 206 6.83 -4.59 -1.40
C GLN A 206 6.42 -4.65 -2.87
N ALA A 207 5.33 -3.94 -3.21
CA ALA A 207 4.88 -3.86 -4.59
C ALA A 207 5.93 -3.17 -5.48
N MET A 208 6.46 -2.03 -5.03
CA MET A 208 7.45 -1.23 -5.77
C MET A 208 8.26 -0.29 -4.85
N PRO A 209 9.43 0.19 -5.30
CA PRO A 209 9.98 1.47 -4.84
C PRO A 209 8.92 2.57 -5.05
N GLY A 210 8.64 3.41 -4.06
CA GLY A 210 7.62 4.49 -4.22
C GLY A 210 6.33 4.31 -3.42
N ASP A 211 6.37 3.59 -2.30
CA ASP A 211 5.32 3.56 -1.25
C ASP A 211 4.06 2.72 -1.46
N GLY A 212 3.98 1.90 -2.53
CA GLY A 212 2.97 0.84 -2.62
C GLY A 212 3.18 -0.22 -1.54
N ARG A 213 2.57 -0.01 -0.36
CA ARG A 213 2.45 -0.98 0.73
C ARG A 213 1.03 -1.48 0.75
N GLN A 214 0.83 -2.77 0.50
CA GLN A 214 -0.46 -3.39 0.73
C GLN A 214 -0.35 -4.28 1.96
N TRP A 215 -0.93 -3.83 3.07
CA TRP A 215 -1.16 -4.70 4.22
C TRP A 215 -2.21 -5.74 3.85
N GLN A 216 -1.94 -6.97 4.27
CA GLN A 216 -2.73 -8.14 3.95
C GLN A 216 -2.97 -8.93 5.24
N LEU A 217 -4.22 -9.33 5.46
CA LEU A 217 -4.61 -10.33 6.44
C LEU A 217 -5.03 -11.57 5.68
N ALA A 218 -4.47 -12.73 6.02
CA ALA A 218 -4.80 -13.97 5.36
C ALA A 218 -5.20 -15.06 6.35
N VAL A 219 -6.26 -15.79 6.01
CA VAL A 219 -6.83 -16.86 6.83
C VAL A 219 -7.12 -18.09 5.97
N GLN A 220 -7.05 -19.28 6.56
CA GLN A 220 -7.41 -20.54 5.92
C GLN A 220 -8.93 -20.71 5.87
N LEU A 221 -9.55 -19.98 4.95
CA LEU A 221 -10.97 -20.04 4.65
C LEU A 221 -11.13 -20.00 3.13
N PRO A 222 -11.67 -21.04 2.46
CA PRO A 222 -11.83 -21.02 1.01
C PRO A 222 -12.78 -19.91 0.53
N SER A 223 -12.38 -19.18 -0.50
CA SER A 223 -13.23 -18.17 -1.15
C SER A 223 -12.89 -18.05 -2.65
N LYS A 224 -13.58 -17.13 -3.34
CA LYS A 224 -13.30 -16.81 -4.74
C LYS A 224 -12.38 -15.60 -4.81
N LYS A 225 -11.64 -15.45 -5.92
CA LYS A 225 -10.96 -14.18 -6.25
C LYS A 225 -11.98 -13.04 -6.23
N ASP A 226 -11.53 -11.83 -5.86
CA ASP A 226 -12.32 -10.61 -5.80
C ASP A 226 -13.53 -10.70 -4.84
N TRP A 227 -13.36 -11.42 -3.72
CA TRP A 227 -14.39 -11.53 -2.70
C TRP A 227 -14.55 -10.21 -1.93
N GLN A 228 -15.72 -10.07 -1.29
CA GLN A 228 -16.07 -8.97 -0.40
C GLN A 228 -16.61 -9.53 0.92
N GLY A 229 -16.38 -8.81 2.01
CA GLY A 229 -16.84 -9.21 3.33
C GLY A 229 -16.60 -8.15 4.38
N ARG A 230 -16.56 -8.57 5.65
CA ARG A 230 -16.47 -7.67 6.80
C ARG A 230 -15.38 -8.11 7.74
N LEU A 231 -14.60 -7.16 8.25
CA LEU A 231 -13.64 -7.33 9.33
C LEU A 231 -14.16 -6.58 10.55
N GLU A 232 -14.51 -7.33 11.60
CA GLU A 232 -14.96 -6.79 12.87
C GLU A 232 -13.89 -7.00 13.94
N ILE A 233 -13.67 -6.00 14.78
CA ILE A 233 -12.69 -6.02 15.86
C ILE A 233 -13.43 -5.81 17.18
N ASP A 234 -13.30 -6.75 18.11
CA ASP A 234 -14.02 -6.76 19.38
C ASP A 234 -15.55 -6.63 19.23
N GLY A 235 -16.10 -7.27 18.19
CA GLY A 235 -17.54 -7.26 17.88
C GLY A 235 -18.05 -5.90 17.39
N ARG A 236 -17.17 -5.04 16.90
CA ARG A 236 -17.49 -3.71 16.40
C ARG A 236 -16.80 -3.45 15.08
N GLU A 237 -17.33 -2.50 14.31
CA GLU A 237 -16.62 -1.99 13.16
C GLU A 237 -15.29 -1.35 13.61
N PRO A 238 -14.21 -1.50 12.81
CA PRO A 238 -12.92 -0.88 13.11
C PRO A 238 -13.08 0.62 13.40
N ALA A 239 -12.51 1.06 14.52
CA ALA A 239 -12.63 2.44 14.99
C ALA A 239 -12.09 3.45 13.96
N ASN A 240 -12.43 4.72 14.16
CA ASN A 240 -11.99 5.86 13.33
C ASN A 240 -12.52 5.87 11.89
N GLY A 241 -13.68 5.25 11.62
CA GLY A 241 -14.32 5.33 10.31
C GLY A 241 -13.62 4.55 9.20
N ALA A 242 -12.76 3.59 9.58
CA ALA A 242 -12.04 2.75 8.63
C ALA A 242 -12.95 1.79 7.84
N GLY A 243 -14.20 1.63 8.30
CA GLY A 243 -15.19 0.71 7.74
C GLY A 243 -14.87 -0.75 8.08
N ALA A 244 -15.93 -1.53 8.35
CA ALA A 244 -15.80 -2.97 8.45
C ALA A 244 -15.61 -3.64 7.09
N ASP A 245 -16.05 -3.00 6.00
CA ASP A 245 -15.99 -3.60 4.68
C ASP A 245 -14.55 -3.83 4.22
N VAL A 246 -14.28 -5.05 3.79
CA VAL A 246 -13.00 -5.50 3.24
C VAL A 246 -13.22 -6.26 1.95
N ASN A 247 -12.23 -6.21 1.08
CA ASN A 247 -12.17 -7.03 -0.11
C ASN A 247 -10.79 -7.65 -0.24
N GLY A 248 -10.64 -8.57 -1.18
CA GLY A 248 -9.33 -9.05 -1.56
C GLY A 248 -9.38 -10.22 -2.51
N THR A 249 -8.41 -11.11 -2.37
CA THR A 249 -8.19 -12.23 -3.29
C THR A 249 -8.19 -13.56 -2.55
N ALA A 250 -8.16 -14.65 -3.32
CA ALA A 250 -8.03 -16.00 -2.82
C ALA A 250 -6.89 -16.71 -3.54
N VAL A 251 -6.01 -17.37 -2.79
CA VAL A 251 -4.89 -18.16 -3.31
C VAL A 251 -4.95 -19.53 -2.64
N TRP A 252 -5.24 -20.56 -3.43
CA TRP A 252 -5.49 -21.92 -2.93
C TRP A 252 -6.63 -21.96 -1.89
N ASP A 253 -6.34 -22.39 -0.66
CA ASP A 253 -7.24 -22.44 0.49
C ASP A 253 -7.19 -21.19 1.38
N TRP A 254 -6.39 -20.18 0.99
CA TRP A 254 -6.25 -18.94 1.72
C TRP A 254 -7.12 -17.83 1.14
N THR A 255 -7.90 -17.20 2.02
CA THR A 255 -8.53 -15.91 1.75
C THR A 255 -7.61 -14.81 2.24
N ILE A 256 -7.37 -13.80 1.40
CA ILE A 256 -6.52 -12.65 1.69
C ILE A 256 -7.37 -11.38 1.61
N ALA A 257 -7.42 -10.60 2.69
CA ALA A 257 -8.05 -9.29 2.78
C ALA A 257 -7.01 -8.18 2.64
N TRP A 258 -7.30 -7.19 1.81
CA TRP A 258 -6.49 -5.97 1.70
C TRP A 258 -6.91 -4.98 2.77
N LEU A 259 -5.97 -4.66 3.67
CA LEU A 259 -6.25 -3.78 4.80
C LEU A 259 -5.93 -2.34 4.48
N ASN A 260 -6.81 -1.43 4.89
CA ASN A 260 -6.46 -0.03 5.04
C ASN A 260 -5.75 0.23 6.38
N MET A 261 -5.19 1.43 6.56
CA MET A 261 -4.44 1.75 7.77
C MET A 261 -5.29 1.79 9.05
N GLY A 262 -6.56 2.19 8.95
CA GLY A 262 -7.45 2.23 10.11
C GLY A 262 -7.83 0.83 10.59
N GLN A 263 -8.02 -0.12 9.67
CA GLN A 263 -8.19 -1.54 9.98
C GLN A 263 -6.94 -2.14 10.61
N LEU A 264 -5.75 -1.79 10.11
CA LEU A 264 -4.49 -2.21 10.71
C LEU A 264 -4.32 -1.66 12.14
N ASP A 265 -4.66 -0.40 12.36
CA ASP A 265 -4.59 0.21 13.70
C ASP A 265 -5.61 -0.40 14.65
N ALA A 266 -6.81 -0.76 14.17
CA ALA A 266 -7.79 -1.50 14.95
C ALA A 266 -7.26 -2.89 15.35
N LEU A 267 -6.61 -3.62 14.42
CA LEU A 267 -5.97 -4.91 14.72
C LEU A 267 -4.85 -4.79 15.77
N ARG A 268 -4.12 -3.66 15.83
CA ARG A 268 -3.10 -3.41 16.87
C ARG A 268 -3.71 -3.23 18.26
N GLN A 269 -4.93 -2.70 18.35
CA GLN A 269 -5.56 -2.28 19.61
C GLN A 269 -6.60 -3.28 20.13
N GLY A 270 -7.15 -4.10 19.23
CA GLY A 270 -8.19 -5.07 19.55
C GLY A 270 -7.67 -6.31 20.29
N ARG A 271 -8.61 -7.12 20.76
CA ARG A 271 -8.35 -8.39 21.44
C ARG A 271 -8.80 -9.60 20.61
N THR A 272 -9.88 -9.42 19.86
CA THR A 272 -10.49 -10.45 19.01
C THR A 272 -10.86 -9.84 17.67
N ALA A 273 -10.83 -10.66 16.62
CA ALA A 273 -11.26 -10.27 15.29
C ALA A 273 -12.12 -11.35 14.64
N VAL A 274 -13.05 -10.91 13.81
CA VAL A 274 -13.89 -11.76 12.97
C VAL A 274 -13.73 -11.30 11.53
N LEU A 275 -13.29 -12.20 10.66
CA LEU A 275 -13.28 -11.97 9.22
C LEU A 275 -14.41 -12.77 8.58
N GLY A 276 -15.49 -12.07 8.20
CA GLY A 276 -16.61 -12.64 7.46
C GLY A 276 -16.34 -12.64 5.95
N VAL A 277 -16.42 -13.81 5.31
CA VAL A 277 -16.18 -14.04 3.89
C VAL A 277 -17.34 -14.83 3.30
N GLY A 278 -18.22 -14.15 2.57
CA GLY A 278 -19.40 -14.78 1.99
C GLY A 278 -20.36 -15.35 3.04
N LYS A 279 -20.31 -16.67 3.27
CA LYS A 279 -21.16 -17.38 4.26
C LYS A 279 -20.38 -17.93 5.46
N GLY A 280 -19.07 -17.72 5.51
CA GLY A 280 -18.21 -18.23 6.56
C GLY A 280 -17.58 -17.09 7.36
N ASP A 281 -17.52 -17.27 8.67
CA ASP A 281 -16.83 -16.36 9.58
C ASP A 281 -15.56 -17.03 10.11
N PHE A 282 -14.50 -16.24 10.24
CA PHE A 282 -13.23 -16.67 10.80
C PHE A 282 -12.91 -15.83 12.04
N ASP A 283 -13.22 -16.37 13.22
CA ASP A 283 -12.85 -15.79 14.51
C ASP A 283 -11.40 -16.12 14.88
N PHE A 284 -10.65 -15.13 15.37
CA PHE A 284 -9.29 -15.32 15.87
C PHE A 284 -8.91 -14.33 16.97
N SER A 285 -7.97 -14.76 17.84
CA SER A 285 -7.37 -13.89 18.86
C SER A 285 -6.37 -12.92 18.22
N LEU A 286 -6.29 -11.71 18.76
CA LEU A 286 -5.30 -10.68 18.41
C LEU A 286 -4.14 -10.61 19.41
N ASP A 287 -4.02 -11.61 20.30
CA ASP A 287 -2.92 -11.66 21.26
C ASP A 287 -1.56 -11.60 20.55
N GLY A 288 -0.76 -10.59 20.90
CA GLY A 288 0.55 -10.37 20.29
C GLY A 288 0.54 -9.70 18.89
N MET A 289 -0.64 -9.45 18.31
CA MET A 289 -0.79 -8.87 16.96
C MET A 289 -0.04 -7.55 16.79
N ALA A 290 -0.15 -6.63 17.76
CA ALA A 290 0.56 -5.35 17.70
C ALA A 290 2.08 -5.53 17.59
N ALA A 291 2.65 -6.44 18.39
CA ALA A 291 4.07 -6.75 18.37
C ALA A 291 4.48 -7.44 17.05
N ALA A 292 3.61 -8.30 16.51
CA ALA A 292 3.81 -8.95 15.22
C ALA A 292 3.85 -7.93 14.08
N ILE A 293 2.89 -7.00 14.03
CA ILE A 293 2.85 -5.91 13.04
C ILE A 293 4.13 -5.07 13.12
N SER A 294 4.56 -4.64 14.32
CA SER A 294 5.82 -3.89 14.47
C SER A 294 7.04 -4.68 14.01
N LYS A 295 7.07 -6.00 14.26
CA LYS A 295 8.18 -6.86 13.82
C LYS A 295 8.19 -7.08 12.31
N VAL A 296 7.02 -7.14 11.68
CA VAL A 296 6.85 -7.16 10.22
C VAL A 296 7.33 -5.83 9.60
N GLU A 297 7.02 -4.69 10.21
CA GLU A 297 7.53 -3.38 9.77
C GLU A 297 9.06 -3.30 9.86
N GLU A 298 9.64 -3.79 10.96
CA GLU A 298 11.10 -3.93 11.12
C GLU A 298 11.71 -4.81 10.03
N CYS A 299 11.13 -6.00 9.82
CA CYS A 299 11.52 -6.94 8.78
C CYS A 299 11.53 -6.27 7.40
N ARG A 300 10.46 -5.56 7.04
CA ARG A 300 10.36 -4.86 5.76
C ARG A 300 11.37 -3.73 5.65
N ALA A 301 11.56 -2.92 6.69
CA ALA A 301 12.54 -1.84 6.70
C ALA A 301 13.96 -2.35 6.42
N ARG A 302 14.24 -3.60 6.84
CA ARG A 302 15.51 -4.30 6.62
C ARG A 302 15.51 -5.20 5.40
N LYS A 303 14.40 -5.28 4.65
CA LYS A 303 14.21 -6.19 3.51
C LYS A 303 14.54 -7.64 3.88
N GLY A 304 14.12 -8.03 5.08
CA GLY A 304 14.35 -9.34 5.69
C GLY A 304 15.78 -9.63 6.11
N ALA A 305 16.72 -8.67 6.00
CA ALA A 305 18.08 -8.86 6.51
C ALA A 305 18.04 -9.10 8.03
N ALA A 306 18.47 -10.29 8.44
CA ALA A 306 18.47 -10.72 9.84
C ALA A 306 19.13 -9.65 10.73
N SER A 307 18.51 -9.39 11.89
CA SER A 307 19.14 -8.53 12.87
C SER A 307 20.44 -9.19 13.36
N PRO A 308 21.59 -8.49 13.39
CA PRO A 308 22.85 -9.07 13.84
C PRO A 308 22.79 -9.70 15.26
N GLY A 309 21.81 -9.33 16.08
CA GLY A 309 21.56 -9.92 17.40
C GLY A 309 20.44 -10.95 17.49
N GLY A 310 19.79 -11.32 16.37
CA GLY A 310 18.58 -12.15 16.36
C GLY A 310 18.79 -13.64 16.08
N ALA A 311 19.96 -14.03 15.56
CA ALA A 311 20.16 -15.38 15.04
C ALA A 311 20.38 -16.48 16.10
N LEU A 312 20.55 -16.16 17.40
CA LEU A 312 20.94 -17.17 18.41
C LEU A 312 20.31 -17.05 19.80
N ALA A 313 19.29 -16.21 20.02
CA ALA A 313 18.72 -16.04 21.37
C ALA A 313 17.54 -17.00 21.64
N SER A 314 17.82 -18.31 21.74
CA SER A 314 17.00 -19.26 22.51
C SER A 314 17.79 -19.75 23.72
N ALA A 315 18.33 -18.79 24.47
CA ALA A 315 18.78 -18.98 25.85
C ALA A 315 18.43 -17.70 26.58
N ALA A 316 17.45 -17.78 27.49
CA ALA A 316 17.00 -16.64 28.28
C ALA A 316 18.18 -16.13 29.15
N PRO A 317 18.62 -14.86 29.03
CA PRO A 317 19.54 -14.30 29.99
C PRO A 317 18.79 -14.03 31.30
N SER A 318 19.38 -14.46 32.42
CA SER A 318 18.93 -14.11 33.77
C SER A 318 18.83 -12.58 33.93
N PRO A 319 17.86 -12.08 34.71
CA PRO A 319 17.69 -10.65 34.92
C PRO A 319 18.89 -10.07 35.68
N VAL A 320 19.69 -9.26 34.99
CA VAL A 320 20.70 -8.39 35.62
C VAL A 320 19.99 -7.09 36.06
N PRO A 321 20.21 -6.59 37.29
CA PRO A 321 19.63 -5.33 37.74
C PRO A 321 20.12 -4.16 36.86
N ALA A 322 19.19 -3.37 36.34
CA ALA A 322 19.48 -2.20 35.51
C ALA A 322 20.15 -1.10 36.34
N ALA A 323 21.37 -0.73 35.95
CA ALA A 323 21.99 0.53 36.35
C ALA A 323 21.41 1.69 35.52
N PRO A 324 21.25 2.90 36.10
CA PRO A 324 20.69 4.05 35.40
C PRO A 324 21.70 4.59 34.39
N VAL A 325 21.36 4.55 33.11
CA VAL A 325 22.15 5.18 32.05
C VAL A 325 21.54 6.56 31.75
N ALA A 326 22.25 7.60 32.16
CA ALA A 326 21.93 8.98 31.79
C ALA A 326 22.06 9.13 30.27
N SER A 327 20.99 9.61 29.63
CA SER A 327 20.94 9.89 28.20
C SER A 327 21.20 11.38 27.98
N ASP A 328 22.46 11.75 27.78
CA ASP A 328 22.82 13.05 27.23
C ASP A 328 23.01 12.92 25.71
N THR A 329 22.08 13.51 24.94
CA THR A 329 22.29 13.77 23.50
C THR A 329 22.25 15.28 23.27
N PRO A 330 23.24 15.89 22.59
CA PRO A 330 23.30 17.34 22.42
C PRO A 330 22.32 17.85 21.34
N GLY A 331 21.40 18.72 21.75
CA GLY A 331 21.03 19.97 21.08
C GLY A 331 20.81 19.97 19.56
N ALA A 332 19.84 19.20 19.05
CA ALA A 332 19.10 19.65 17.87
C ALA A 332 18.18 20.79 18.33
N THR A 333 18.19 21.94 17.64
CA THR A 333 17.35 23.09 17.94
C THR A 333 15.89 22.64 18.00
N ALA A 334 15.38 22.43 19.22
CA ALA A 334 14.07 21.85 19.44
C ALA A 334 13.03 22.86 18.94
N GLY A 335 12.45 22.57 17.77
CA GLY A 335 11.21 23.22 17.36
C GLY A 335 10.10 22.93 18.38
N PRO A 336 8.92 23.56 18.23
CA PRO A 336 7.79 23.26 19.10
C PRO A 336 7.47 21.76 19.10
N GLU A 337 7.00 21.24 20.23
CA GLU A 337 6.47 19.87 20.30
C GLU A 337 5.32 19.70 19.28
N PRO A 338 5.05 18.47 18.80
CA PRO A 338 4.07 18.22 17.74
C PRO A 338 2.67 18.79 18.05
N ALA A 339 2.20 18.62 19.29
CA ALA A 339 0.91 19.16 19.73
C ALA A 339 0.93 20.69 19.74
N ASP A 340 2.00 21.32 20.24
CA ASP A 340 2.16 22.78 20.26
C ASP A 340 2.25 23.36 18.84
N LEU A 341 2.92 22.65 17.92
CA LEU A 341 2.97 23.00 16.50
C LEU A 341 1.55 23.05 15.92
N VAL A 342 0.76 22.00 16.13
CA VAL A 342 -0.63 21.94 15.62
C VAL A 342 -1.51 22.98 16.31
N ASP A 343 -1.40 23.17 17.62
CA ASP A 343 -2.14 24.19 18.36
C ASP A 343 -1.83 25.61 17.84
N SER A 344 -0.55 25.92 17.58
CA SER A 344 -0.14 27.22 17.01
C SER A 344 -0.72 27.49 15.62
N ILE A 345 -0.93 26.44 14.80
CA ILE A 345 -1.60 26.54 13.51
C ILE A 345 -3.05 26.98 13.72
N TYR A 346 -3.79 26.32 14.61
CA TYR A 346 -5.20 26.67 14.84
C TYR A 346 -5.36 28.04 15.51
N ARG A 347 -4.50 28.41 16.47
CA ARG A 347 -4.52 29.76 17.06
C ARG A 347 -4.25 30.86 16.04
N SER A 348 -3.28 30.66 15.16
CA SER A 348 -3.00 31.61 14.08
C SER A 348 -4.20 31.75 13.14
N ALA A 349 -4.90 30.66 12.85
CA ALA A 349 -6.14 30.70 12.07
C ALA A 349 -7.29 31.43 12.78
N MET A 350 -7.43 31.26 14.10
CA MET A 350 -8.41 32.00 14.92
C MET A 350 -8.17 33.51 14.92
N GLU A 351 -6.92 33.95 14.74
CA GLU A 351 -6.52 35.35 14.56
C GLU A 351 -6.73 35.86 13.12
N GLY A 352 -7.31 35.04 12.23
CA GLY A 352 -7.58 35.39 10.84
C GLY A 352 -6.40 35.24 9.90
N ARG A 353 -5.32 34.57 10.30
CA ARG A 353 -4.17 34.30 9.42
C ARG A 353 -4.40 33.02 8.61
N ASP A 354 -4.12 33.07 7.31
CA ASP A 354 -4.07 31.87 6.47
C ASP A 354 -2.74 31.14 6.68
N VAL A 355 -2.74 30.14 7.55
CA VAL A 355 -1.52 29.40 7.96
C VAL A 355 -0.98 28.49 6.87
N PHE A 356 -1.81 28.14 5.89
CA PHE A 356 -1.43 27.30 4.77
C PHE A 356 -1.36 28.06 3.45
N ASP A 357 -1.19 29.38 3.51
CA ASP A 357 -0.92 30.18 2.33
C ASP A 357 0.37 29.73 1.63
N LYS A 358 0.51 30.09 0.36
CA LYS A 358 1.62 29.65 -0.51
C LYS A 358 3.01 29.94 0.06
N ARG A 359 3.17 30.97 0.89
CA ARG A 359 4.44 31.41 1.50
C ARG A 359 4.74 30.68 2.81
N THR A 360 3.71 30.33 3.57
CA THR A 360 3.86 29.82 4.94
C THR A 360 3.73 28.30 5.03
N ARG A 361 2.97 27.65 4.13
CA ARG A 361 2.71 26.20 4.20
C ARG A 361 3.96 25.30 4.21
N ALA A 362 5.07 25.75 3.61
CA ALA A 362 6.34 24.99 3.63
C ALA A 362 6.98 24.89 5.03
N GLN A 363 6.55 25.73 5.98
CA GLN A 363 7.00 25.69 7.36
C GLN A 363 6.36 24.53 8.13
N TYR A 364 5.13 24.15 7.77
CA TYR A 364 4.33 23.16 8.48
C TYR A 364 4.28 21.81 7.75
N LEU A 365 4.25 21.83 6.42
CA LEU A 365 4.04 20.63 5.61
C LEU A 365 5.36 19.94 5.23
N SER A 366 5.32 18.61 5.16
CA SER A 366 6.40 17.81 4.58
C SER A 366 6.60 18.15 3.10
N ARG A 367 7.81 17.93 2.57
CA ARG A 367 8.12 18.22 1.16
C ARG A 367 7.21 17.45 0.20
N GLN A 368 6.90 16.19 0.52
CA GLN A 368 6.03 15.35 -0.30
C GLN A 368 4.61 15.91 -0.37
N LEU A 369 4.00 16.19 0.79
CA LEU A 369 2.64 16.71 0.84
C LEU A 369 2.54 18.09 0.17
N LEU A 370 3.52 18.96 0.42
CA LEU A 370 3.62 20.26 -0.23
C LEU A 370 3.67 20.14 -1.77
N ARG A 371 4.47 19.20 -2.30
CA ARG A 371 4.59 18.98 -3.74
C ARG A 371 3.24 18.58 -4.35
N LEU A 372 2.52 17.67 -3.72
CA LEU A 372 1.22 17.20 -4.19
C LEU A 372 0.17 18.31 -4.21
N ILE A 373 0.13 19.15 -3.18
CA ILE A 373 -0.75 20.33 -3.12
C ILE A 373 -0.43 21.31 -4.25
N VAL A 374 0.87 21.61 -4.46
CA VAL A 374 1.32 22.51 -5.54
C VAL A 374 0.93 21.96 -6.92
N GLU A 375 1.07 20.65 -7.12
CA GLU A 375 0.71 19.98 -8.36
C GLU A 375 -0.79 20.04 -8.65
N ASP A 376 -1.63 19.79 -7.64
CA ASP A 376 -3.08 19.92 -7.76
C ASP A 376 -3.50 21.36 -8.13
N GLU A 377 -2.95 22.36 -7.46
CA GLU A 377 -3.19 23.78 -7.79
C GLU A 377 -2.79 24.13 -9.23
N GLN A 378 -1.65 23.61 -9.69
CA GLN A 378 -1.17 23.85 -11.06
C GLN A 378 -2.05 23.16 -12.10
N ASN A 379 -2.52 21.96 -11.81
CA ASN A 379 -3.41 21.20 -12.69
C ASN A 379 -4.79 21.87 -12.77
N SER A 380 -5.34 22.29 -11.62
CA SER A 380 -6.57 23.09 -11.53
C SER A 380 -6.48 24.36 -12.38
N ALA A 381 -5.41 25.14 -12.21
CA ALA A 381 -5.19 26.36 -12.97
C ALA A 381 -5.06 26.11 -14.48
N ARG A 382 -4.42 25.00 -14.88
CA ARG A 382 -4.25 24.63 -16.29
C ARG A 382 -5.56 24.20 -16.94
N ASN A 383 -6.39 23.46 -16.21
CA ASN A 383 -7.60 22.86 -16.75
C ASN A 383 -8.84 23.74 -16.58
N SER A 384 -8.74 24.84 -15.82
CA SER A 384 -9.90 25.66 -15.43
C SER A 384 -10.98 24.84 -14.69
N GLU A 385 -10.54 23.85 -13.93
CA GLU A 385 -11.37 22.98 -13.10
C GLU A 385 -11.03 23.21 -11.62
N PRO A 386 -11.98 23.08 -10.68
CA PRO A 386 -11.66 23.03 -9.26
C PRO A 386 -10.60 21.94 -9.01
N GLY A 387 -9.54 22.28 -8.27
CA GLY A 387 -8.56 21.28 -7.84
C GLY A 387 -9.20 20.23 -6.94
N LYS A 388 -8.49 19.13 -6.70
CA LYS A 388 -8.91 18.13 -5.69
C LYS A 388 -8.95 18.75 -4.29
N LEU A 389 -8.27 19.88 -4.10
CA LEU A 389 -8.33 20.72 -2.91
C LEU A 389 -9.22 21.93 -3.13
N ASP A 390 -10.53 21.70 -3.20
CA ASP A 390 -11.52 22.77 -3.19
C ASP A 390 -11.98 23.15 -1.77
N TYR A 391 -11.27 22.69 -0.74
CA TYR A 391 -11.60 22.87 0.68
C TYR A 391 -10.39 23.32 1.53
N SER A 392 -10.66 23.84 2.73
CA SER A 392 -9.65 24.30 3.69
C SER A 392 -8.84 23.13 4.27
N LEU A 393 -7.52 23.28 4.34
CA LEU A 393 -6.64 22.28 4.96
C LEU A 393 -6.84 22.15 6.48
N LEU A 394 -7.49 23.13 7.13
CA LEU A 394 -7.72 23.15 8.58
C LEU A 394 -8.98 22.38 9.01
N SER A 395 -10.00 22.34 8.17
CA SER A 395 -11.32 21.75 8.50
C SER A 395 -11.80 20.70 7.50
N GLY A 396 -11.27 20.70 6.28
CA GLY A 396 -11.83 19.91 5.18
C GLY A 396 -13.13 20.48 4.61
N GLY A 397 -13.55 21.68 5.06
CA GLY A 397 -14.76 22.37 4.59
C GLY A 397 -14.46 23.56 3.67
N GLN A 398 -15.47 23.99 2.91
CA GLN A 398 -15.41 25.18 2.03
C GLN A 398 -15.84 26.47 2.74
N ASP A 399 -16.65 26.33 3.78
CA ASP A 399 -17.26 27.46 4.47
C ASP A 399 -16.26 28.24 5.34
N GLN A 400 -16.66 29.46 5.71
CA GLN A 400 -15.91 30.27 6.66
C GLN A 400 -15.70 29.48 7.97
N LEU A 401 -14.43 29.30 8.34
CA LEU A 401 -14.04 28.61 9.54
C LEU A 401 -14.00 29.60 10.72
N LYS A 402 -14.88 29.43 11.71
CA LYS A 402 -14.76 30.07 13.02
C LYS A 402 -14.61 28.98 14.08
N ILE A 403 -13.43 28.86 14.66
CA ILE A 403 -13.09 27.78 15.59
C ILE A 403 -13.57 28.16 17.00
N GLY A 404 -14.44 27.33 17.59
CA GLY A 404 -14.76 27.32 19.02
C GLY A 404 -14.41 25.97 19.64
N ASP A 405 -14.32 25.92 20.98
CA ASP A 405 -14.06 24.69 21.74
C ASP A 405 -12.82 23.88 21.27
N LEU A 406 -11.75 24.58 20.87
CA LEU A 406 -10.52 23.95 20.37
C LEU A 406 -9.86 23.06 21.42
N GLN A 407 -9.64 21.79 21.06
CA GLN A 407 -8.86 20.82 21.81
C GLN A 407 -7.82 20.19 20.90
N VAL A 408 -6.57 20.17 21.34
CA VAL A 408 -5.45 19.53 20.64
C VAL A 408 -4.88 18.46 21.55
N THR A 409 -4.78 17.23 21.06
CA THR A 409 -4.33 16.09 21.86
C THR A 409 -3.41 15.20 21.05
N GLU A 410 -2.24 14.90 21.60
CA GLU A 410 -1.38 13.85 21.06
C GLU A 410 -2.02 12.47 21.33
N VAL A 411 -2.27 11.71 20.27
CA VAL A 411 -2.94 10.40 20.33
C VAL A 411 -1.91 9.27 20.42
N SER A 412 -0.80 9.40 19.71
CA SER A 412 0.26 8.38 19.72
C SER A 412 1.60 8.99 19.35
N ARG A 413 2.67 8.46 19.95
CA ARG A 413 4.05 8.82 19.63
C ARG A 413 4.88 7.58 19.36
N GLN A 414 5.62 7.65 18.26
CA GLN A 414 6.72 6.77 17.90
C GLN A 414 7.95 7.67 17.66
N GLN A 415 9.16 7.12 17.79
CA GLN A 415 10.42 7.88 17.87
C GLN A 415 10.49 9.10 16.92
N ASP A 416 10.19 8.91 15.64
CA ASP A 416 10.20 9.97 14.62
C ASP A 416 8.81 10.37 14.11
N ARG A 417 7.72 9.84 14.68
CA ARG A 417 6.34 10.01 14.17
C ARG A 417 5.33 10.24 15.27
N VAL A 418 4.45 11.21 15.07
CA VAL A 418 3.43 11.57 16.06
C VAL A 418 2.09 11.73 15.37
N ILE A 419 1.02 11.28 16.03
CA ILE A 419 -0.36 11.53 15.60
C ILE A 419 -0.97 12.53 16.57
N VAL A 420 -1.40 13.68 16.06
CA VAL A 420 -2.10 14.72 16.82
C VAL A 420 -3.53 14.82 16.32
N ARG A 421 -4.49 14.74 17.24
CA ARG A 421 -5.91 14.94 16.96
C ARG A 421 -6.33 16.32 17.44
N VAL A 422 -7.06 17.01 16.59
CA VAL A 422 -7.69 18.29 16.86
C VAL A 422 -9.20 18.11 16.84
N GLN A 423 -9.87 18.65 17.83
CA GLN A 423 -11.33 18.70 17.91
C GLN A 423 -11.76 20.14 18.13
N PHE A 424 -12.77 20.59 17.39
CA PHE A 424 -13.33 21.93 17.55
C PHE A 424 -14.77 21.96 17.03
N ARG A 425 -15.49 23.05 17.31
CA ARG A 425 -16.79 23.34 16.69
C ARG A 425 -16.65 24.52 15.75
N ASN A 426 -17.25 24.43 14.56
CA ASN A 426 -17.35 25.59 13.68
C ASN A 426 -18.50 26.50 14.14
N ILE A 427 -18.19 27.52 14.93
CA ILE A 427 -19.17 28.46 15.49
C ILE A 427 -19.72 29.45 14.45
N ALA A 428 -19.33 29.35 13.19
CA ALA A 428 -19.99 30.06 12.10
C ALA A 428 -21.39 29.50 11.81
N PHE A 429 -21.67 28.26 12.23
CA PHE A 429 -22.95 27.61 12.00
C PHE A 429 -24.03 28.15 12.94
N THR A 430 -25.19 28.53 12.40
CA THR A 430 -26.35 28.94 13.21
C THR A 430 -27.07 27.69 13.74
N GLY A 431 -26.63 27.18 14.89
CA GLY A 431 -27.23 26.01 15.55
C GLY A 431 -26.21 25.20 16.34
N PRO A 432 -26.58 24.01 16.84
CA PRO A 432 -25.62 23.11 17.47
C PRO A 432 -24.64 22.58 16.40
N ALA A 433 -23.49 23.24 16.27
CA ALA A 433 -22.44 22.84 15.35
C ALA A 433 -21.86 21.47 15.77
N PRO A 434 -21.68 20.52 14.83
CA PRO A 434 -21.02 19.26 15.14
C PRO A 434 -19.57 19.51 15.60
N VAL A 435 -19.01 18.56 16.36
CA VAL A 435 -17.58 18.56 16.67
C VAL A 435 -16.85 18.04 15.44
N GLU A 436 -16.06 18.90 14.81
CA GLU A 436 -15.14 18.52 13.75
C GLU A 436 -13.91 17.88 14.35
N THR A 437 -13.41 16.81 13.72
CA THR A 437 -12.21 16.12 14.16
C THR A 437 -11.20 16.07 13.01
N VAL A 438 -10.00 16.58 13.24
CA VAL A 438 -8.91 16.58 12.25
C VAL A 438 -7.70 15.89 12.85
N THR A 439 -7.15 14.91 12.14
CA THR A 439 -6.00 14.14 12.59
C THR A 439 -4.79 14.46 11.72
N TYR A 440 -3.73 14.94 12.36
CA TYR A 440 -2.45 15.27 11.75
C TYR A 440 -1.45 14.16 12.00
N HIS A 441 -0.85 13.65 10.93
CA HIS A 441 0.29 12.74 11.02
C HIS A 441 1.56 13.58 10.86
N LEU A 442 2.40 13.61 11.87
CA LEU A 442 3.65 14.36 11.87
C LEU A 442 4.85 13.43 11.84
N GLN A 443 5.92 13.89 11.19
CA GLN A 443 7.23 13.23 11.23
C GLN A 443 8.31 14.24 11.61
N SER A 444 9.26 13.84 12.44
CA SER A 444 10.41 14.67 12.81
C SER A 444 11.40 14.72 11.64
N GLY A 445 11.96 15.90 11.37
CA GLY A 445 13.08 16.05 10.44
C GLY A 445 14.02 17.19 10.86
N ASP A 446 15.01 17.48 10.01
CA ASP A 446 16.10 18.45 10.28
C ASP A 446 15.63 19.86 10.66
N ARG A 447 14.35 20.20 10.39
CA ARG A 447 13.76 21.52 10.67
C ARG A 447 12.59 21.44 11.67
N GLY A 448 12.54 20.38 12.47
CA GLY A 448 11.46 20.09 13.41
C GLY A 448 10.35 19.21 12.80
N TRP A 449 9.21 19.16 13.49
CA TRP A 449 8.07 18.35 13.08
C TRP A 449 7.40 18.89 11.80
N ARG A 450 6.97 17.98 10.92
CA ARG A 450 6.27 18.32 9.67
C ARG A 450 5.06 17.43 9.46
N ILE A 451 3.97 18.03 8.99
CA ILE A 451 2.73 17.35 8.64
C ILE A 451 2.95 16.54 7.37
N THR A 452 2.81 15.23 7.48
CA THR A 452 2.92 14.24 6.39
C THR A 452 1.56 13.85 5.83
N ASN A 453 0.50 13.94 6.64
CA ASN A 453 -0.87 13.71 6.21
C ASN A 453 -1.88 14.44 7.11
N ILE A 454 -3.08 14.69 6.57
CA ILE A 454 -4.23 15.24 7.28
C ILE A 454 -5.45 14.35 6.99
N ILE A 455 -6.17 13.96 8.03
CA ILE A 455 -7.37 13.13 7.93
C ILE A 455 -8.55 13.87 8.59
N TYR A 456 -9.60 14.12 7.81
CA TYR A 456 -10.80 14.82 8.28
C TYR A 456 -11.89 13.82 8.65
N ASN A 457 -12.44 13.97 9.86
CA ASN A 457 -13.53 13.16 10.42
C ASN A 457 -13.29 11.64 10.32
N GLY A 458 -12.03 11.21 10.35
CA GLY A 458 -11.62 9.80 10.19
C GLY A 458 -11.77 9.22 8.78
N GLN A 459 -12.41 9.92 7.85
CA GLN A 459 -12.80 9.38 6.54
C GLN A 459 -11.99 9.97 5.38
N HIS A 460 -11.80 11.29 5.37
CA HIS A 460 -11.20 11.97 4.23
C HIS A 460 -9.68 12.12 4.43
N ASN A 461 -8.90 11.29 3.73
CA ASN A 461 -7.44 11.28 3.80
C ASN A 461 -6.83 12.15 2.70
N LEU A 462 -6.22 13.27 3.07
CA LEU A 462 -5.65 14.26 2.16
C LEU A 462 -4.60 13.65 1.20
N LEU A 463 -3.67 12.87 1.74
CA LEU A 463 -2.62 12.25 0.94
C LEU A 463 -3.21 11.27 -0.10
N ALA A 464 -4.21 10.49 0.29
CA ALA A 464 -4.91 9.57 -0.62
C ALA A 464 -5.72 10.30 -1.69
N SER A 465 -6.33 11.44 -1.36
CA SER A 465 -7.08 12.25 -2.34
C SER A 465 -6.15 12.92 -3.35
N LEU A 466 -4.93 13.31 -2.95
CA LEU A 466 -3.97 13.95 -3.84
C LEU A 466 -3.19 12.97 -4.74
N THR A 467 -3.11 11.69 -4.37
CA THR A 467 -2.31 10.68 -5.09
C THR A 467 -3.11 9.86 -6.09
N ARG A 468 -4.43 9.80 -5.94
CA ARG A 468 -5.38 9.37 -6.98
C ARG A 468 -5.49 10.45 -8.02
#